data_AF-A0A4U6VV18-F1
#
_entry.id   AF-A0A4U6VV18-F1
#
_cell.length_a   1.000
_cell.length_b   1.000
_cell.length_c   1.000
_cell.angle_alpha   90.00
_cell.angle_beta   90.00
_cell.angle_gamma   90.00
#
_symmetry.space_group_name_H-M   'P 1'
#
loop_
_entity.id
_entity.type
_entity.pdbx_description
1 polymer ?
#
loop_
_entity_poly.entity_id
_entity_poly.type
_entity_poly.pdbx_seq_one_letter_code
_entity_poly.pdbx_strand_id
1 'polypeptide(L)'
;MRVASRNATLRGLVDVEERCSYAPHPERPDEWTLCRQETTIHCAAAGCRAARVAELVERRCAERFTHNAEKGREVVERICEDLAAEQDGIHGPR
;
A
#
# COMPACT_ATOMS: atom_id res chain seq x y z
N MET A 1 4.43 -0.89 13.75
CA MET A 1 5.36 -1.32 12.67
C MET A 1 5.41 -0.26 11.58
N ARG A 2 6.54 -0.10 10.87
CA ARG A 2 6.67 0.78 9.69
C ARG A 2 7.35 0.05 8.55
N VAL A 3 6.85 0.24 7.33
CA VAL A 3 7.37 -0.35 6.10
C VAL A 3 7.52 0.75 5.07
N ALA A 4 8.61 0.74 4.30
CA ALA A 4 8.79 1.61 3.16
C ALA A 4 9.19 0.77 1.94
N SER A 5 8.60 1.07 0.79
CA SER A 5 8.91 0.43 -0.48
C SER A 5 9.18 1.49 -1.54
N ARG A 6 10.04 1.17 -2.51
CA ARG A 6 10.37 2.06 -3.63
C ARG A 6 10.69 1.24 -4.87
N ASN A 7 10.31 1.70 -6.05
CA ASN A 7 10.58 0.95 -7.28
C ASN A 7 12.08 0.84 -7.56
N ALA A 8 12.56 -0.37 -7.85
CA ALA A 8 13.98 -0.63 -8.07
C ALA A 8 14.49 -0.09 -9.42
N THR A 9 13.65 -0.14 -10.46
CA THR A 9 13.98 0.24 -11.84
C THR A 9 13.16 1.43 -12.31
N LEU A 10 13.57 2.07 -13.41
CA LEU A 10 12.87 3.20 -14.04
C LEU A 10 12.74 4.49 -13.20
N ARG A 11 13.47 4.60 -12.08
CA ARG A 11 13.48 5.80 -11.21
C ARG A 11 13.83 7.11 -11.93
N GLY A 12 14.59 7.04 -13.02
CA GLY A 12 14.91 8.20 -13.86
C GLY A 12 13.73 8.69 -14.73
N LEU A 13 12.62 7.96 -14.74
CA LEU A 13 11.36 8.33 -15.43
C LEU A 13 10.26 8.56 -14.39
N VAL A 14 10.03 7.55 -13.54
CA VAL A 14 9.01 7.58 -12.49
C VAL A 14 9.59 6.94 -11.24
N ASP A 15 9.56 7.69 -10.16
CA ASP A 15 10.03 7.28 -8.85
C ASP A 15 8.85 7.28 -7.89
N VAL A 16 8.56 6.11 -7.35
CA VAL A 16 7.40 5.81 -6.52
C VAL A 16 7.93 5.30 -5.20
N GLU A 17 7.64 6.03 -4.13
CA GLU A 17 7.94 5.61 -2.77
C GLU A 17 6.63 5.48 -1.99
N GLU A 18 6.43 4.34 -1.35
CA GLU A 18 5.29 4.07 -0.48
C GLU A 18 5.76 3.85 0.95
N ARG A 19 5.01 4.39 1.90
CA ARG A 19 5.25 4.27 3.33
C ARG A 19 3.97 3.80 4.01
N CYS A 20 4.05 2.69 4.71
CA CYS A 20 2.96 2.14 5.50
C CYS A 20 3.33 2.15 6.98
N SER A 21 2.36 2.51 7.82
CA SER A 21 2.47 2.41 9.26
C SER A 21 1.27 1.72 9.86
N TYR A 22 1.55 0.87 10.84
CA TYR A 22 0.56 0.05 11.54
C TYR A 22 0.70 0.34 13.04
N ALA A 23 -0.41 0.73 13.65
CA ALA A 23 -0.50 1.02 15.07
C ALA A 23 -1.85 0.52 15.64
N PRO A 24 -1.96 0.29 16.95
CA PRO A 24 -3.26 0.07 17.60
C PRO A 24 -4.27 1.17 17.25
N HIS A 25 -5.51 0.80 16.96
CA HIS A 25 -6.57 1.78 16.69
C HIS A 25 -6.93 2.57 17.97
N PRO A 26 -7.10 3.90 17.92
CA PRO A 26 -7.35 4.70 19.13
C PRO A 26 -8.64 4.32 19.87
N GLU A 27 -9.68 3.85 19.14
CA GLU A 27 -10.96 3.46 19.74
C GLU A 27 -11.02 2.01 20.22
N ARG A 28 -10.23 1.12 19.59
CA ARG A 28 -10.18 -0.31 19.91
C ARG A 28 -8.74 -0.83 19.78
N PRO A 29 -7.86 -0.47 20.72
CA PRO A 29 -6.43 -0.72 20.58
C PRO A 29 -6.06 -2.21 20.60
N ASP A 30 -6.86 -3.04 21.28
CA ASP A 30 -6.60 -4.48 21.41
C ASP A 30 -7.24 -5.32 20.31
N GLU A 31 -8.19 -4.76 19.55
CA GLU A 31 -8.94 -5.48 18.52
C GLU A 31 -8.58 -5.01 17.11
N TRP A 32 -8.30 -3.72 16.91
CA TRP A 32 -8.14 -3.13 15.59
C TRP A 32 -6.74 -2.55 15.38
N THR A 33 -6.27 -2.66 14.14
CA THR A 33 -5.04 -2.01 13.69
C THR A 33 -5.37 -0.85 12.77
N LEU A 34 -4.94 0.36 13.15
CA LEU A 34 -4.94 1.51 12.27
C LEU A 34 -3.79 1.37 11.26
N CYS A 35 -4.15 1.21 9.99
CA CYS A 35 -3.22 1.26 8.87
C CYS A 35 -3.24 2.66 8.24
N ARG A 36 -2.05 3.28 8.10
CA ARG A 36 -1.87 4.51 7.33
C ARG A 36 -0.85 4.26 6.22
N GLN A 37 -1.26 4.52 4.99
CA GLN A 37 -0.46 4.35 3.78
C GLN A 37 -0.31 5.69 3.06
N GLU A 38 0.92 6.04 2.72
CA GLU A 38 1.28 7.27 2.04
C GLU A 38 2.16 6.95 0.84
N THR A 39 1.82 7.47 -0.33
CA THR A 39 2.61 7.26 -1.55
C THR A 39 3.03 8.58 -2.16
N THR A 40 4.33 8.68 -2.44
CA THR A 40 4.95 9.82 -3.10
C THR A 40 5.39 9.39 -4.50
N ILE A 41 5.01 10.18 -5.51
CA ILE A 41 5.29 9.87 -6.91
C ILE A 41 5.98 11.07 -7.53
N HIS A 42 7.20 10.85 -8.02
CA HIS A 42 8.00 11.85 -8.71
C HIS A 42 8.19 11.43 -10.17
N CYS A 43 7.73 12.29 -11.08
CA CYS A 43 7.91 12.08 -12.52
C CYS A 43 9.03 13.00 -13.03
N ALA A 44 10.08 12.43 -13.60
CA ALA A 44 11.18 13.22 -14.14
C ALA A 44 10.79 13.78 -15.52
N ALA A 45 10.51 15.08 -15.58
CA ALA A 45 10.20 15.77 -16.84
C ALA A 45 11.38 15.73 -17.85
N ALA A 46 12.61 15.56 -17.39
CA ALA A 46 13.82 15.64 -18.23
C ALA A 46 13.99 14.45 -19.21
N GLY A 47 13.32 13.31 -18.98
CA GLY A 47 13.34 12.16 -19.89
C GLY A 47 12.20 12.13 -20.91
N CYS A 48 11.11 12.87 -20.64
CA CYS A 48 9.95 12.96 -21.51
C CYS A 48 9.95 14.30 -22.23
N ARG A 49 10.34 14.31 -23.51
CA ARG A 49 10.33 15.52 -24.37
C ARG A 49 8.92 16.12 -24.62
N ALA A 50 7.88 15.71 -23.88
CA ALA A 50 6.53 16.24 -23.98
C ALA A 50 5.83 16.23 -22.61
N ALA A 51 5.49 17.41 -22.10
CA ALA A 51 4.77 17.62 -20.83
C ALA A 51 3.48 16.78 -20.70
N ARG A 52 2.79 16.48 -21.81
CA ARG A 52 1.61 15.60 -21.84
C ARG A 52 1.89 14.16 -21.40
N VAL A 53 3.10 13.64 -21.62
CA VAL A 53 3.45 12.28 -21.20
C VAL A 53 3.63 12.24 -19.68
N ALA A 54 4.20 13.28 -19.08
CA ALA A 54 4.32 13.40 -17.63
C ALA A 54 2.94 13.46 -16.96
N GLU A 55 2.02 14.27 -17.46
CA GLU A 55 0.65 14.38 -16.94
C GLU A 55 -0.12 13.04 -17.03
N LEU A 56 0.00 12.32 -18.15
CA LEU A 56 -0.62 11.00 -18.31
C LEU A 56 -0.04 9.97 -17.32
N VAL A 57 1.27 10.03 -17.08
CA VAL A 57 1.96 9.14 -16.14
C VAL A 57 1.54 9.47 -14.71
N GLU A 58 1.49 10.75 -14.33
CA GLU A 58 1.01 11.18 -13.01
C GLU A 58 -0.41 10.69 -12.75
N ARG A 59 -1.33 10.93 -13.70
CA ARG A 59 -2.72 10.48 -13.59
C ARG A 59 -2.81 8.95 -13.47
N ARG A 60 -2.06 8.20 -14.28
CA ARG A 60 -2.07 6.73 -14.23
C ARG A 60 -1.45 6.18 -12.95
N CYS A 61 -0.50 6.91 -12.36
CA CYS A 61 0.08 6.56 -11.08
C CYS A 61 -0.89 6.81 -9.92
N ALA A 62 -1.62 7.94 -9.94
CA ALA A 62 -2.69 8.23 -8.98
C ALA A 62 -3.83 7.19 -9.07
N GLU A 63 -4.31 6.89 -10.27
CA GLU A 63 -5.36 5.86 -10.50
C GLU A 63 -4.91 4.47 -9.97
N ARG A 64 -3.65 4.10 -10.18
CA ARG A 64 -3.09 2.84 -9.66
C ARG A 64 -2.96 2.83 -8.15
N PHE A 65 -2.64 3.96 -7.53
CA PHE A 65 -2.51 4.03 -6.08
C PHE A 65 -3.84 3.70 -5.38
N THR A 66 -4.93 4.34 -5.79
CA THR A 66 -6.26 4.10 -5.20
C THR A 66 -6.68 2.65 -5.38
N HIS A 67 -6.50 2.10 -6.59
CA HIS A 67 -6.82 0.72 -6.90
C HIS A 67 -5.95 -0.30 -6.15
N ASN A 68 -4.67 0.03 -5.94
CA ASN A 68 -3.75 -0.83 -5.19
C ASN A 68 -4.03 -0.80 -3.69
N ALA A 69 -4.44 0.33 -3.14
CA ALA A 69 -4.79 0.45 -1.73
C ALA A 69 -6.02 -0.41 -1.37
N GLU A 70 -7.06 -0.39 -2.21
CA GLU A 70 -8.26 -1.21 -2.02
C GLU A 70 -7.94 -2.71 -2.06
N LYS A 71 -7.21 -3.15 -3.09
CA LYS A 71 -6.76 -4.54 -3.21
C LYS A 71 -5.83 -4.97 -2.08
N GLY A 72 -4.93 -4.08 -1.67
CA GLY A 72 -4.01 -4.33 -0.56
C GLY A 72 -4.77 -4.62 0.73
N ARG A 73 -5.81 -3.81 1.02
CA ARG A 73 -6.70 -4.04 2.16
C ARG A 73 -7.40 -5.40 2.08
N GLU A 74 -8.04 -5.71 0.94
CA GLU A 74 -8.76 -6.98 0.76
C GLU A 74 -7.86 -8.21 0.97
N VAL A 75 -6.63 -8.17 0.45
CA VAL A 75 -5.69 -9.28 0.62
C VAL A 75 -5.24 -9.43 2.07
N VAL A 76 -4.97 -8.32 2.76
CA VAL A 76 -4.58 -8.35 4.18
C VAL A 76 -5.71 -8.87 5.04
N GLU A 77 -6.96 -8.43 4.80
CA GLU A 77 -8.14 -8.93 5.51
C GLU A 77 -8.29 -10.44 5.34
N ARG A 78 -8.18 -10.95 4.11
CA ARG A 78 -8.24 -12.39 3.86
C ARG A 78 -7.13 -13.17 4.56
N ILE A 79 -5.89 -12.68 4.55
CA ILE A 79 -4.78 -13.32 5.28
C ILE A 79 -5.07 -13.36 6.78
N CYS A 80 -5.64 -12.28 7.35
CA CYS A 80 -6.03 -12.26 8.75
C CYS A 80 -7.15 -13.26 9.07
N GLU A 81 -8.16 -13.38 8.21
CA GLU A 81 -9.24 -14.38 8.34
C GLU A 81 -8.68 -15.81 8.30
N ASP A 82 -7.84 -16.11 7.31
CA ASP A 82 -7.21 -17.43 7.16
C ASP A 82 -6.37 -17.78 8.41
N LEU A 83 -5.55 -16.84 8.90
CA LEU A 83 -4.73 -17.02 10.10
C LEU A 83 -5.58 -17.20 11.37
N ALA A 84 -6.69 -16.47 11.50
CA ALA A 84 -7.60 -16.61 12.63
C ALA A 84 -8.27 -17.99 12.64
N ALA A 85 -8.74 -18.46 11.47
CA ALA A 85 -9.32 -19.79 11.31
C ALA A 85 -8.30 -20.90 11.64
N GLU A 86 -7.03 -20.74 11.25
CA GLU A 86 -5.95 -21.66 11.62
C GLU A 86 -5.70 -21.67 13.15
N GLN A 87 -5.68 -20.51 13.81
CA GLN A 87 -5.51 -20.43 15.26
C GLN A 87 -6.64 -21.14 16.02
N ASP A 88 -7.89 -20.95 15.59
CA ASP A 88 -9.06 -21.61 16.18
C ASP A 88 -9.03 -23.12 15.95
N GLY A 89 -8.60 -23.56 14.77
CA GLY A 89 -8.41 -24.98 14.44
C GLY A 89 -7.31 -25.66 15.27
N ILE A 90 -6.27 -24.92 15.66
CA ILE A 90 -5.19 -25.41 16.53
C ILE A 90 -5.64 -25.48 18.00
N HIS A 91 -6.55 -24.63 18.46
CA HIS A 91 -6.97 -24.57 19.86
C HIS A 91 -8.14 -25.52 20.21
N GLY A 92 -8.89 -26.03 19.23
CA GLY A 92 -10.01 -26.96 19.47
C GLY A 92 -11.15 -26.36 20.33
N PRO A 93 -12.39 -26.90 20.29
CA PRO A 93 -13.45 -26.38 21.13
C PRO A 93 -13.11 -26.64 22.61
N ARG A 94 -13.07 -25.56 23.41
CA ARG A 94 -13.02 -25.62 24.87
C ARG A 94 -14.31 -26.18 25.46
#